data_AF-A0A4S1FI04-F1
#
_entry.id   AF-A0A4S1FI04-F1
#
_cell.length_a   1.000
_cell.length_b   1.000
_cell.length_c   1.000
_cell.angle_alpha   90.00
_cell.angle_beta   90.00
_cell.angle_gamma   90.00
#
_symmetry.space_group_name_H-M   'P 1'
#
loop_
_entity.id
_entity.type
_entity.pdbx_description
1 polymer ?
#
loop_
_entity_poly.entity_id
_entity_poly.type
_entity_poly.pdbx_seq_one_letter_code
_entity_poly.pdbx_strand_id
1 'polypeptide(L)'
;MALACGTSVRAQDKELTIFWAEWDPANYLQELVNDYTAETGVKVTVQTTPWPDFQTKAFTEFNAHGDAYDMVVGDSQWLGAGSTQGHYVDLT
;
A
#
# COMPACT_ATOMS: atom_id res chain seq x y z
N MET A 1 38.29 -4.40 9.93
CA MET A 1 36.96 -5.03 10.10
C MET A 1 36.00 -3.94 10.54
N ALA A 2 35.16 -3.45 9.62
CA ALA A 2 34.08 -2.52 9.95
C ALA A 2 32.77 -3.29 9.78
N LEU A 3 32.10 -3.61 10.89
CA LEU A 3 30.74 -4.15 10.88
C LEU A 3 29.81 -2.98 10.57
N ALA A 4 29.19 -3.01 9.39
CA ALA A 4 28.12 -2.10 9.04
C ALA A 4 26.94 -2.37 10.00
N CYS A 5 26.55 -1.36 10.78
CA CYS A 5 25.27 -1.36 11.48
C CYS A 5 24.18 -1.43 10.40
N GLY A 6 23.49 -2.58 10.32
CA GLY A 6 22.26 -2.67 9.56
C GLY A 6 21.29 -1.63 10.12
N THR A 7 20.95 -0.63 9.32
CA THR A 7 19.86 0.29 9.63
C THR A 7 18.59 -0.54 9.69
N SER A 8 18.14 -0.89 10.89
CA SER A 8 16.75 -1.26 11.11
C SER A 8 15.94 -0.06 10.63
N VAL A 9 15.32 -0.17 9.45
CA VAL A 9 14.32 0.80 9.01
C VAL A 9 13.21 0.72 10.05
N ARG A 10 13.28 1.59 11.06
CA ARG A 10 12.17 1.77 11.98
C ARG A 10 11.10 2.49 11.18
N ALA A 11 9.93 1.88 11.03
CA ALA A 11 8.79 2.50 10.38
C ALA A 11 8.36 3.82 11.07
N GLN A 12 8.87 4.11 12.28
CA GLN A 12 8.58 5.28 13.11
C GLN A 12 8.72 6.64 12.39
N ASP A 13 9.49 6.74 11.31
CA ASP A 13 9.64 7.97 10.50
C ASP A 13 8.87 7.94 9.16
N LYS A 14 8.08 6.89 8.88
CA LYS A 14 7.41 6.71 7.59
C LYS A 14 5.93 7.08 7.68
N GLU A 15 5.48 7.84 6.69
CA GLU A 15 4.07 7.97 6.36
C GLU A 15 3.79 6.92 5.26
N LEU A 16 2.76 6.10 5.44
CA LEU A 16 2.35 5.08 4.46
C LEU A 16 1.03 5.49 3.81
N THR A 17 0.93 5.29 2.50
CA THR A 17 -0.30 5.50 1.74
C THR A 17 -0.83 4.18 1.21
N ILE A 18 -2.03 3.80 1.64
CA ILE A 18 -2.75 2.61 1.16
C ILE A 18 -3.81 3.06 0.16
N PHE A 19 -3.81 2.49 -1.05
CA PHE A 19 -4.83 2.75 -2.06
C PHE A 19 -5.86 1.62 -2.12
N TRP A 20 -7.14 1.98 -2.18
CA TRP A 20 -8.23 1.01 -2.32
C TRP A 20 -9.44 1.59 -3.08
N ALA A 21 -10.38 0.71 -3.43
CA ALA A 21 -11.69 1.09 -3.90
C ALA A 21 -12.55 1.59 -2.74
N GLU A 22 -13.46 2.51 -3.05
CA GLU A 22 -14.43 3.05 -2.10
C GLU A 22 -15.60 2.08 -1.92
N TRP A 23 -15.74 1.55 -0.70
CA TRP A 23 -16.84 0.69 -0.25
C TRP A 23 -16.83 0.59 1.28
N ASP A 24 -17.91 0.09 1.87
CA ASP A 24 -18.09 0.12 3.34
C ASP A 24 -16.91 -0.46 4.13
N PRO A 25 -16.27 -1.57 3.74
CA PRO A 25 -15.08 -2.09 4.42
C PRO A 25 -13.83 -1.22 4.37
N ALA A 26 -13.71 -0.29 3.42
CA ALA A 26 -12.63 0.69 3.45
C ALA A 26 -12.72 1.61 4.68
N ASN A 27 -13.93 1.83 5.22
CA ASN A 27 -14.13 2.59 6.45
C ASN A 27 -13.51 1.85 7.66
N TYR A 28 -13.67 0.53 7.75
CA TYR A 28 -13.04 -0.26 8.82
C TYR A 28 -11.52 -0.28 8.70
N LEU A 29 -10.99 -0.29 7.48
CA LEU A 29 -9.54 -0.16 7.29
C LEU A 29 -9.03 1.17 7.83
N GLN A 30 -9.79 2.26 7.66
CA GLN A 30 -9.44 3.56 8.22
C GLN A 30 -9.37 3.54 9.77
N GLU A 31 -10.26 2.79 10.42
CA GLU A 31 -10.20 2.58 11.88
C GLU A 31 -8.98 1.75 12.29
N LEU A 32 -8.73 0.64 11.59
CA LEU A 32 -7.60 -0.24 11.87
C LEU A 32 -6.25 0.48 11.74
N VAL A 33 -6.10 1.35 10.75
CA VAL A 33 -4.86 2.12 10.58
C VAL A 33 -4.67 3.17 11.67
N ASN A 34 -5.75 3.68 12.27
CA ASN A 34 -5.66 4.59 13.41
C ASN A 34 -5.11 3.85 14.65
N ASP A 35 -5.60 2.64 14.90
CA ASP A 35 -5.09 1.80 15.99
C ASP A 35 -3.63 1.43 15.76
N TYR A 36 -3.27 1.04 14.53
CA TYR A 36 -1.87 0.79 14.14
C TYR A 36 -0.99 2.02 14.37
N THR A 37 -1.48 3.21 14.00
CA THR A 37 -0.78 4.48 14.22
C THR A 37 -0.57 4.74 15.72
N ALA A 38 -1.58 4.47 16.55
CA ALA A 38 -1.49 4.66 18.00
C ALA A 38 -0.47 3.72 18.66
N GLU A 39 -0.36 2.48 18.19
CA GLU A 39 0.57 1.48 18.72
C GLU A 39 2.01 1.69 18.25
N THR A 40 2.20 2.10 16.99
CA THR A 40 3.52 2.08 16.33
C THR A 40 4.12 3.46 16.12
N GLY A 41 3.30 4.51 16.11
CA GLY A 41 3.66 5.87 15.72
C GLY A 41 3.78 6.09 14.20
N VAL A 42 3.57 5.06 13.39
CA VAL A 42 3.61 5.14 11.91
C VAL A 42 2.32 5.76 11.42
N LYS A 43 2.39 6.87 10.66
CA LYS A 43 1.18 7.46 10.09
C LYS A 43 0.77 6.70 8.85
N VAL A 44 -0.52 6.41 8.72
CA VAL A 44 -1.05 5.69 7.57
C VAL A 44 -2.29 6.42 7.05
N THR A 45 -2.33 6.66 5.74
CA THR A 45 -3.46 7.27 5.05
C THR A 45 -4.10 6.25 4.11
N VAL A 46 -5.41 6.05 4.20
CA VAL A 46 -6.17 5.27 3.21
C VAL A 46 -6.73 6.23 2.17
N GLN A 47 -6.28 6.10 0.93
CA GLN A 47 -6.84 6.81 -0.22
C GLN A 47 -7.82 5.91 -0.95
N THR A 48 -9.05 6.38 -1.12
CA THR A 48 -10.08 5.65 -1.85
C THR A 48 -10.35 6.27 -3.22
N THR A 49 -10.87 5.45 -4.12
CA THR A 49 -11.44 5.92 -5.39
C THR A 49 -12.71 5.14 -5.70
N PRO A 50 -13.65 5.70 -6.49
CA PRO A 50 -14.80 4.93 -6.95
C PRO A 50 -14.37 3.65 -7.69
N TRP A 51 -15.11 2.56 -7.47
CA TRP A 51 -14.86 1.25 -8.10
C TRP A 51 -14.62 1.31 -9.62
N PRO A 52 -15.40 2.06 -10.43
CA PRO A 52 -15.19 2.14 -11.87
C PRO A 52 -13.79 2.64 -12.27
N ASP A 53 -13.15 3.44 -11.41
CA ASP A 53 -11.85 4.05 -11.68
C ASP A 53 -10.69 3.26 -11.07
N PHE A 54 -10.97 2.33 -10.16
CA PHE A 54 -9.97 1.71 -9.29
C PHE A 54 -8.88 0.98 -10.08
N GLN A 55 -9.26 0.07 -10.96
CA GLN A 55 -8.32 -0.68 -11.78
C GLN A 55 -7.50 0.26 -12.67
N THR A 56 -8.14 1.22 -13.33
CA THR A 56 -7.46 2.15 -14.24
C THR A 56 -6.41 2.98 -13.50
N LYS A 57 -6.74 3.54 -12.33
CA LYS A 57 -5.80 4.33 -11.53
C LYS A 57 -4.64 3.48 -11.02
N ALA A 58 -4.91 2.30 -10.48
CA ALA A 58 -3.85 1.44 -9.97
C ALA A 58 -2.88 1.00 -11.07
N PHE A 59 -3.38 0.54 -12.23
CA PHE A 59 -2.51 0.16 -13.34
C PHE A 59 -1.78 1.34 -13.98
N THR A 60 -2.35 2.55 -13.92
CA THR A 60 -1.63 3.75 -14.36
C THR A 60 -0.39 3.96 -13.49
N GLU A 61 -0.53 3.86 -12.17
CA GLU A 61 0.58 4.00 -11.23
C GLU A 61 1.61 2.85 -11.37
N PHE A 62 1.13 1.61 -11.48
CA PHE A 62 1.99 0.43 -11.65
C PHE A 62 2.84 0.52 -12.92
N ASN A 63 2.24 0.88 -14.05
CA ASN A 63 2.95 1.03 -15.31
C ASN A 63 3.90 2.24 -15.32
N ALA A 64 3.60 3.27 -14.52
CA ALA A 64 4.49 4.40 -14.33
C ALA A 64 5.67 4.08 -13.39
N HIS A 65 5.63 2.95 -12.68
CA HIS A 65 6.51 2.66 -11.54
C HIS A 65 6.57 3.82 -10.54
N GLY A 66 5.42 4.45 -10.31
CA GLY A 66 5.32 5.61 -9.44
C GLY A 66 5.38 5.24 -7.96
N ASP A 67 5.45 6.27 -7.12
CA ASP A 67 5.61 6.20 -5.68
C ASP A 67 4.39 6.80 -4.93
N ALA A 68 3.25 6.98 -5.61
CA ALA A 68 2.07 7.57 -4.99
C ALA A 68 1.46 6.68 -3.90
N TYR A 69 1.64 5.36 -3.99
CA TYR A 69 1.04 4.38 -3.09
C TYR A 69 2.09 3.37 -2.59
N ASP A 70 2.21 3.23 -1.27
CA ASP A 70 3.07 2.22 -0.65
C ASP A 70 2.42 0.83 -0.66
N MET A 71 1.08 0.79 -0.63
CA MET A 71 0.30 -0.44 -0.66
C MET A 71 -0.95 -0.25 -1.48
N VAL A 72 -1.35 -1.27 -2.23
CA VAL A 72 -2.64 -1.31 -2.92
C VAL A 72 -3.40 -2.55 -2.46
N VAL A 73 -4.63 -2.37 -2.00
CA VAL A 73 -5.51 -3.51 -1.70
C VAL A 73 -6.04 -4.05 -3.03
N GLY A 74 -5.30 -5.01 -3.59
CA GLY A 74 -5.57 -5.58 -4.90
C GLY A 74 -6.94 -6.27 -4.98
N ASP A 75 -7.58 -6.13 -6.13
CA ASP A 75 -8.83 -6.83 -6.43
C ASP A 75 -8.56 -8.13 -7.22
N SER A 76 -9.35 -9.16 -6.94
CA SER A 76 -9.03 -10.54 -7.35
C SER A 76 -8.97 -10.72 -8.87
N GLN A 77 -9.68 -9.87 -9.63
CA GLN A 77 -9.82 -9.98 -11.07
C GLN A 77 -8.52 -9.68 -11.81
N TRP A 78 -7.56 -8.98 -11.18
CA TRP A 78 -6.32 -8.53 -11.81
C TRP A 78 -5.05 -9.00 -11.10
N LEU A 79 -5.16 -9.75 -9.99
CA LEU A 79 -3.98 -10.26 -9.28
C LEU A 79 -3.05 -11.09 -10.18
N GLY A 80 -3.61 -11.98 -11.01
CA GLY A 80 -2.81 -12.80 -11.93
C GLY A 80 -2.08 -11.95 -12.99
N ALA A 81 -2.75 -10.92 -13.50
CA ALA A 81 -2.17 -9.98 -14.46
C ALA A 81 -1.08 -9.12 -13.81
N GLY A 82 -1.30 -8.61 -12.60
CA GLY A 82 -0.33 -7.81 -11.85
C GLY A 82 0.92 -8.62 -11.48
N SER A 83 0.75 -9.88 -11.07
CA SER A 83 1.86 -10.78 -10.77
C SER A 83 2.71 -11.07 -12.01
N THR A 84 2.07 -11.40 -13.14
CA THR A 84 2.78 -11.68 -14.40
C THR A 84 3.56 -10.47 -14.91
N GLN A 85 3.08 -9.26 -14.62
CA GLN A 85 3.72 -8.00 -15.00
C GLN A 85 4.80 -7.54 -14.02
N GLY A 86 5.02 -8.24 -12.90
CA GLY A 86 6.08 -7.91 -11.93
C GLY A 86 5.77 -6.72 -11.02
N HIS A 87 4.49 -6.41 -10.81
CA HIS A 87 4.06 -5.25 -10.00
C HIS A 87 4.04 -5.52 -8.49
N TYR A 88 4.37 -6.73 -8.05
CA TYR A 88 4.35 -7.11 -6.63
C TYR A 88 5.75 -7.35 -6.09
N VAL A 89 5.96 -6.88 -4.86
CA VAL A 89 7.12 -7.28 -4.06
C VAL A 89 6.93 -8.74 -3.65
N ASP A 90 7.98 -9.54 -3.78
CA ASP A 90 8.00 -10.91 -3.27
C ASP A 90 8.03 -10.89 -1.73
N LEU A 91 7.08 -11.62 -1.11
CA LEU A 91 6.91 -11.70 0.34
C LEU A 91 7.24 -13.10 0.90
N THR A 92 7.83 -13.99 0.08
CA THR A 92 8.18 -15.37 0.47
C THR A 92 9.53 -15.53 1.15
#